data_AF-A0A7S3IY97-F1
#
_entry.id   AF-A0A7S3IY97-F1
#
_cell.length_a   1.000
_cell.length_b   1.000
_cell.length_c   1.000
_cell.angle_alpha   90.00
_cell.angle_beta   90.00
_cell.angle_gamma   90.00
#
_symmetry.space_group_name_H-M   'P 1'
#
loop_
_entity.id
_entity.type
_entity.pdbx_description
1 polymer ?
#
loop_
_entity_poly.entity_id
_entity_poly.type
_entity_poly.pdbx_seq_one_letter_code
_entity_poly.pdbx_strand_id
1 'polypeptide(L)'
;MRNHFIDGSSDRRNAKVEPSSSTAISRKSPLDMNKVKTPIKDDKSMRSEAKTATTAQKSQNSGNSYIPGNVVSVVRYIVDTVEAITESICNKIPSIPLAIKHFIRAIYDHGRANNHDDLYTFNQIAKYLIDEWLGKVAFEEMVENGFCKVYQIQSNAHQNFKLMKIVLIKIFRLDDFEFEEQVLFPLNQLYDKKKADILKFYKTLVDSASEKHSKSSQ
;
A
#
# COMPACT_ATOMS: atom_id res chain seq x y z
N MET A 1 45.22 -54.18 1.18
CA MET A 1 44.12 -55.15 1.03
C MET A 1 43.07 -54.53 0.12
N ARG A 2 42.84 -55.15 -1.04
CA ARG A 2 41.88 -54.72 -2.07
C ARG A 2 40.49 -55.20 -1.68
N ASN A 3 39.48 -54.33 -1.70
CA ASN A 3 38.09 -54.75 -1.79
C ASN A 3 37.49 -54.30 -3.12
N HIS A 4 37.02 -55.31 -3.84
CA HIS A 4 36.25 -55.31 -5.08
C HIS A 4 34.79 -54.92 -4.84
N PHE A 5 34.18 -54.31 -5.86
CA PHE A 5 32.79 -54.46 -6.40
C PHE A 5 31.61 -54.43 -5.40
N ILE A 6 30.48 -53.78 -5.72
CA ILE A 6 29.47 -54.26 -6.67
C ILE A 6 28.68 -53.09 -7.27
N ASP A 7 28.47 -53.22 -8.59
CA ASP A 7 27.62 -52.48 -9.50
C ASP A 7 26.14 -52.85 -9.32
N GLY A 8 25.24 -51.89 -9.51
CA GLY A 8 23.81 -52.03 -9.19
C GLY A 8 22.94 -51.16 -10.08
N SER A 9 22.97 -51.43 -11.39
CA SER A 9 22.00 -50.94 -12.36
C SER A 9 20.62 -51.60 -12.12
N SER A 10 19.52 -50.83 -12.22
CA SER A 10 18.24 -51.29 -12.78
C SER A 10 17.23 -50.14 -12.96
N ASP A 11 17.10 -49.75 -14.22
CA ASP A 11 15.84 -49.59 -14.96
C ASP A 11 14.61 -48.81 -14.44
N ARG A 12 14.37 -47.71 -15.16
CA ARG A 12 13.18 -47.44 -16.00
C ARG A 12 11.81 -47.80 -15.45
N ARG A 13 11.00 -46.77 -15.17
CA ARG A 13 9.59 -46.73 -15.59
C ARG A 13 9.21 -45.34 -16.11
N ASN A 14 8.98 -45.28 -17.41
CA ASN A 14 8.24 -44.22 -18.10
C ASN A 14 6.78 -44.25 -17.62
N ALA A 15 6.32 -43.17 -16.99
CA ALA A 15 4.90 -42.92 -16.81
C ALA A 15 4.37 -42.15 -18.03
N LYS A 16 3.36 -42.75 -18.65
CA LYS A 16 2.69 -42.36 -19.88
C LYS A 16 1.88 -41.07 -19.68
N VAL A 17 2.06 -40.14 -20.60
CA VAL A 17 1.28 -38.91 -20.78
C VAL A 17 -0.12 -39.27 -21.26
N GLU A 18 -1.15 -38.74 -20.60
CA GLU A 18 -2.51 -38.62 -21.16
C GLU A 18 -2.86 -37.13 -21.31
N PRO A 19 -3.29 -36.68 -22.50
CA PRO A 19 -3.80 -35.33 -22.71
C PRO A 19 -5.33 -35.31 -22.54
N SER A 20 -5.82 -34.67 -21.48
CA SER A 20 -7.25 -34.40 -21.30
C SER A 20 -7.65 -33.11 -22.03
N SER A 21 -8.25 -33.32 -23.20
CA SER A 21 -9.31 -32.55 -23.88
C SER A 21 -9.73 -31.17 -23.33
N SER A 22 -9.43 -30.16 -24.14
CA SER A 22 -10.32 -29.09 -24.65
C SER A 22 -11.70 -28.92 -24.01
N THR A 23 -11.94 -27.75 -23.41
CA THR A 23 -13.24 -27.08 -23.48
C THR A 23 -13.02 -25.60 -23.72
N ALA A 24 -13.13 -25.21 -24.99
CA ALA A 24 -13.16 -23.82 -25.43
C ALA A 24 -14.48 -23.18 -24.97
N ILE A 25 -14.42 -22.26 -24.01
CA ILE A 25 -15.53 -21.35 -23.70
C ILE A 25 -15.32 -20.08 -24.52
N SER A 26 -15.92 -20.07 -25.71
CA SER A 26 -16.16 -18.90 -26.52
C SER A 26 -17.40 -18.16 -25.99
N ARG A 27 -17.23 -16.99 -25.36
CA ARG A 27 -18.31 -16.03 -25.11
C ARG A 27 -17.81 -14.58 -25.19
N LYS A 28 -17.98 -14.01 -26.39
CA LYS A 28 -18.50 -12.68 -26.72
C LYS A 28 -18.15 -11.51 -25.77
N SER A 29 -17.31 -10.60 -26.26
CA SER A 29 -17.51 -9.14 -26.11
C SER A 29 -17.95 -8.59 -27.49
N PRO A 30 -18.48 -7.35 -27.63
CA PRO A 30 -18.89 -6.34 -26.65
C PRO A 30 -20.35 -5.86 -26.84
N LEU A 31 -20.99 -5.35 -25.78
CA LEU A 31 -22.19 -4.52 -25.93
C LEU A 31 -21.77 -3.05 -25.99
N ASP A 32 -21.83 -2.55 -27.21
CA ASP A 32 -21.78 -1.16 -27.61
C ASP A 32 -23.02 -0.44 -27.04
N MET A 33 -22.82 0.49 -26.10
CA MET A 33 -23.89 1.36 -25.62
C MET A 33 -23.49 2.83 -25.77
N ASN A 34 -23.98 3.38 -26.88
CA ASN A 34 -24.61 4.69 -26.97
C ASN A 34 -23.81 5.91 -26.50
N LYS A 35 -23.21 6.54 -27.53
CA LYS A 35 -23.20 7.99 -27.79
C LYS A 35 -24.26 8.77 -26.99
N VAL A 36 -23.85 9.45 -25.94
CA VAL A 36 -24.54 10.64 -25.42
C VAL A 36 -23.92 11.85 -26.10
N LYS A 37 -24.63 12.40 -27.09
CA LYS A 37 -24.38 13.74 -27.66
C LYS A 37 -24.77 14.77 -26.60
N THR A 38 -23.80 15.48 -26.04
CA THR A 38 -24.04 16.78 -25.42
C THR A 38 -23.96 17.87 -26.49
N PRO A 39 -24.90 18.83 -26.52
CA PRO A 39 -24.85 19.93 -27.47
C PRO A 39 -23.78 20.95 -27.06
N ILE A 40 -22.91 21.26 -28.02
CA ILE A 40 -22.00 22.41 -28.03
C ILE A 40 -22.86 23.67 -28.02
N LYS A 41 -22.67 24.54 -27.03
CA LYS A 41 -23.05 25.95 -27.12
C LYS A 41 -21.78 26.76 -27.32
N ASP A 42 -21.61 27.21 -28.55
CA ASP A 42 -20.74 28.31 -28.91
C ASP A 42 -21.31 29.59 -28.30
N ASP A 43 -20.49 30.33 -27.56
CA ASP A 43 -20.74 31.76 -27.34
C ASP A 43 -19.45 32.54 -27.63
N LYS A 44 -19.48 33.23 -28.78
CA LYS A 44 -18.52 34.23 -29.22
C LYS A 44 -19.05 35.61 -28.80
N SER A 45 -18.29 36.36 -28.01
CA SER A 45 -18.31 37.84 -28.02
C SER A 45 -17.17 38.35 -27.11
N MET A 46 -16.02 38.76 -27.65
CA MET A 46 -15.63 40.11 -28.12
C MET A 46 -15.19 41.11 -27.03
N ARG A 47 -13.99 41.68 -27.28
CA ARG A 47 -13.43 42.99 -26.81
C ARG A 47 -13.08 43.10 -25.31
N SER A 48 -12.00 43.75 -24.87
CA SER A 48 -11.12 44.77 -25.49
C SER A 48 -9.80 44.95 -24.70
N GLU A 49 -8.73 45.21 -25.46
CA GLU A 49 -7.61 46.16 -25.29
C GLU A 49 -7.13 46.64 -23.89
N ALA A 50 -5.82 46.37 -23.66
CA ALA A 50 -4.71 47.24 -23.25
C ALA A 50 -4.88 48.31 -22.14
N LYS A 51 -3.99 48.29 -21.12
CA LYS A 51 -2.95 49.32 -20.87
C LYS A 51 -2.16 49.13 -19.54
N THR A 52 -0.83 49.10 -19.69
CA THR A 52 0.28 49.72 -18.91
C THR A 52 0.30 49.79 -17.36
N ALA A 53 1.50 49.42 -16.88
CA ALA A 53 2.37 50.09 -15.88
C ALA A 53 2.21 49.81 -14.37
N THR A 54 3.27 49.15 -13.87
CA THR A 54 4.10 49.51 -12.70
C THR A 54 3.41 49.84 -11.38
N THR A 55 3.56 48.95 -10.38
CA THR A 55 3.89 49.35 -9.00
C THR A 55 4.52 48.16 -8.29
N ALA A 56 5.77 48.33 -7.86
CA ALA A 56 6.37 47.49 -6.83
C ALA A 56 5.64 47.76 -5.51
N GLN A 57 4.91 46.76 -5.01
CA GLN A 57 4.53 46.71 -3.61
C GLN A 57 5.09 45.42 -3.00
N LYS A 58 6.15 45.64 -2.23
CA LYS A 58 6.66 44.78 -1.19
C LYS A 58 5.51 44.56 -0.19
N SER A 59 4.74 43.50 -0.36
CA SER A 59 3.76 43.06 0.62
C SER A 59 4.24 41.73 1.20
N GLN A 60 4.90 41.84 2.36
CA GLN A 60 5.00 40.72 3.30
C GLN A 60 3.60 40.47 3.84
N ASN A 61 2.77 39.80 3.04
CA ASN A 61 1.55 39.19 3.51
C ASN A 61 1.98 37.86 4.16
N SER A 62 2.31 37.89 5.44
CA SER A 62 2.13 36.72 6.31
C SER A 62 0.63 36.48 6.39
N GLY A 63 0.08 35.92 5.31
CA GLY A 63 -1.31 35.57 5.22
C GLY A 63 -1.57 34.50 6.26
N ASN A 64 -2.21 34.88 7.35
CA ASN A 64 -3.02 33.94 8.11
C ASN A 64 -4.10 33.44 7.15
N SER A 65 -3.77 32.41 6.38
CA SER A 65 -4.74 31.74 5.52
C SER A 65 -5.76 31.12 6.47
N TYR A 66 -6.95 31.70 6.50
CA TYR A 66 -8.05 31.17 7.28
C TYR A 66 -8.35 29.75 6.77
N ILE A 67 -7.95 28.74 7.53
CA ILE A 67 -8.29 27.34 7.25
C ILE A 67 -9.75 27.17 7.66
N PRO A 68 -10.67 26.80 6.75
CA PRO A 68 -12.07 26.61 7.10
C PRO A 68 -12.20 25.51 8.16
N GLY A 69 -13.02 25.74 9.20
CA GLY A 69 -13.18 24.79 10.32
C GLY A 69 -13.56 23.36 9.92
N ASN A 70 -14.26 23.20 8.79
CA ASN A 70 -14.62 21.88 8.24
C ASN A 70 -13.39 21.07 7.77
N VAL A 71 -12.32 21.74 7.31
CA VAL A 71 -11.09 21.05 6.87
C VAL A 71 -10.35 20.48 8.08
N VAL A 72 -10.32 21.24 9.18
CA VAL A 72 -9.70 20.82 10.44
C VAL A 72 -10.40 19.57 11.00
N SER A 73 -11.74 19.47 10.89
CA SER A 73 -12.46 18.29 11.36
C SER A 73 -12.16 17.04 10.53
N VAL A 74 -12.00 17.18 9.21
CA VAL A 74 -11.69 16.06 8.31
C VAL A 74 -10.27 15.54 8.55
N VAL A 75 -9.27 16.42 8.66
CA VAL A 75 -7.90 15.97 8.94
C VAL A 75 -7.81 15.26 10.27
N ARG A 76 -8.45 15.79 11.32
CA ARG A 76 -8.48 15.10 12.62
C ARG A 76 -9.13 13.73 12.52
N TYR A 77 -10.24 13.60 11.78
CA TYR A 77 -10.86 12.30 11.54
C TYR A 77 -9.92 11.33 10.81
N ILE A 78 -9.14 11.80 9.83
CA ILE A 78 -8.14 11.00 9.12
C ILE A 78 -7.03 10.56 10.07
N VAL A 79 -6.52 11.47 10.92
CA VAL A 79 -5.52 11.15 11.96
C VAL A 79 -6.03 10.03 12.87
N ASP A 80 -7.22 10.20 13.45
CA ASP A 80 -7.82 9.24 14.37
C ASP A 80 -8.02 7.87 13.69
N THR A 81 -8.45 7.87 12.43
CA THR A 81 -8.68 6.65 11.66
C THR A 81 -7.37 5.93 11.32
N VAL A 82 -6.35 6.66 10.85
CA VAL A 82 -5.04 6.08 10.51
C VAL A 82 -4.34 5.57 11.77
N GLU A 83 -4.45 6.29 12.89
CA GLU A 83 -3.96 5.83 14.18
C GLU A 83 -4.59 4.48 14.57
N ALA A 84 -5.92 4.37 14.53
CA ALA A 84 -6.63 3.15 14.86
C ALA A 84 -6.27 1.98 13.93
N ILE A 85 -6.13 2.24 12.62
CA ILE A 85 -5.70 1.23 11.64
C ILE A 85 -4.27 0.77 11.94
N THR A 86 -3.36 1.70 12.23
CA THR A 86 -1.96 1.41 12.55
C THR A 86 -1.85 0.50 13.77
N GLU A 87 -2.55 0.83 14.86
CA GLU A 87 -2.60 0.00 16.06
C GLU A 87 -3.20 -1.38 15.78
N SER A 88 -4.27 -1.45 14.97
CA SER A 88 -4.90 -2.71 14.58
C SER A 88 -3.93 -3.62 13.82
N ILE A 89 -3.18 -3.07 12.86
CA ILE A 89 -2.17 -3.82 12.09
C ILE A 89 -1.08 -4.33 13.02
N CYS A 90 -0.54 -3.47 13.88
CA CYS A 90 0.54 -3.83 14.81
C CYS A 90 0.13 -4.96 15.76
N ASN A 91 -1.13 -4.96 16.23
CA ASN A 91 -1.66 -5.98 17.13
C ASN A 91 -2.08 -7.29 16.44
N LYS A 92 -2.20 -7.30 15.10
CA LYS A 92 -2.65 -8.46 14.33
C LYS A 92 -1.53 -9.30 13.72
N ILE A 93 -0.28 -9.17 14.18
CA ILE A 93 0.83 -10.06 13.78
C ILE A 93 0.44 -11.55 13.85
N PRO A 94 -0.22 -12.06 14.92
CA PRO A 94 -0.61 -13.48 14.96
C PRO A 94 -1.54 -13.90 13.81
N SER A 95 -2.37 -12.97 13.30
CA SER A 95 -3.33 -13.20 12.21
C SER A 95 -2.70 -13.16 10.82
N ILE A 96 -1.46 -12.66 10.67
CA ILE A 96 -0.77 -12.65 9.37
C ILE A 96 -0.50 -14.10 8.94
N PRO A 97 -0.87 -14.50 7.70
CA PRO A 97 -0.65 -15.85 7.21
C PRO A 97 0.80 -16.29 7.32
N LEU A 98 1.01 -17.57 7.65
CA LEU A 98 2.36 -18.12 7.88
C LEU A 98 3.27 -18.00 6.65
N ALA A 99 2.72 -18.20 5.45
CA ALA A 99 3.46 -18.04 4.19
C ALA A 99 4.02 -16.61 4.04
N ILE A 100 3.22 -15.60 4.40
CA ILE A 100 3.66 -14.20 4.38
C ILE A 100 4.75 -13.95 5.43
N LYS A 101 4.61 -14.51 6.64
CA LYS A 101 5.66 -14.40 7.68
C LYS A 101 6.99 -14.99 7.22
N HIS A 102 6.99 -16.16 6.59
CA HIS A 102 8.20 -16.76 6.04
C HIS A 102 8.78 -15.93 4.90
N PHE A 103 7.95 -15.39 4.02
CA PHE A 103 8.41 -14.50 2.95
C PHE A 103 9.07 -13.23 3.51
N ILE A 104 8.45 -12.58 4.50
CA ILE A 104 9.01 -11.42 5.18
C ILE A 104 10.34 -11.76 5.85
N ARG A 105 10.44 -12.93 6.49
CA ARG A 105 11.69 -13.41 7.07
C ARG A 105 12.78 -13.60 6.01
N ALA A 106 12.43 -14.17 4.85
CA ALA A 106 13.37 -14.32 3.74
C ALA A 106 13.87 -12.96 3.22
N ILE A 107 13.01 -11.95 3.12
CA ILE A 107 13.43 -10.57 2.78
C ILE A 107 14.43 -10.06 3.83
N TYR A 108 14.13 -10.27 5.12
CA TYR A 108 14.99 -9.82 6.21
C TYR A 108 16.37 -10.48 6.19
N ASP A 109 16.40 -11.80 6.10
CA ASP A 109 17.64 -12.58 6.07
C ASP A 109 18.47 -12.23 4.82
N HIS A 110 17.83 -12.00 3.67
CA HIS A 110 18.50 -11.53 2.46
C HIS A 110 19.10 -10.13 2.63
N GLY A 111 18.39 -9.19 3.27
CA GLY A 111 18.92 -7.86 3.59
C GLY A 111 20.18 -7.94 4.46
N ARG A 112 20.13 -8.76 5.52
CA ARG A 112 21.26 -9.01 6.43
C ARG A 112 22.45 -9.65 5.71
N ALA A 113 22.22 -10.63 4.84
CA ALA A 113 23.28 -11.28 4.06
C ALA A 113 24.01 -10.30 3.12
N ASN A 114 23.34 -9.24 2.67
CA ASN A 114 23.91 -8.18 1.83
C ASN A 114 24.42 -6.96 2.62
N ASN A 115 24.51 -7.05 3.96
CA ASN A 115 24.90 -5.95 4.84
C ASN A 115 24.03 -4.69 4.74
N HIS A 116 22.76 -4.83 4.35
CA HIS A 116 21.81 -3.72 4.43
C HIS A 116 21.43 -3.45 5.88
N ASP A 117 21.16 -2.19 6.20
CA ASP A 117 20.65 -1.81 7.52
C ASP A 117 19.21 -2.32 7.73
N ASP A 118 18.79 -2.35 8.99
CA ASP A 118 17.45 -2.80 9.36
C ASP A 118 16.38 -1.89 8.75
N LEU A 119 16.65 -0.58 8.67
CA LEU A 119 15.68 0.41 8.19
C LEU A 119 15.36 0.22 6.70
N TYR A 120 16.39 0.04 5.86
CA TYR A 120 16.25 -0.30 4.45
C TYR A 120 15.45 -1.59 4.29
N THR A 121 15.79 -2.61 5.09
CA THR A 121 15.14 -3.92 5.02
C THR A 121 13.67 -3.84 5.43
N PHE A 122 13.35 -3.09 6.48
CA PHE A 122 11.97 -2.80 6.88
C PHE A 122 11.22 -2.00 5.82
N ASN A 123 11.87 -1.06 5.13
CA ASN A 123 11.26 -0.35 4.00
C ASN A 123 10.89 -1.30 2.86
N GLN A 124 11.73 -2.30 2.55
CA GLN A 124 11.40 -3.33 1.58
C GLN A 124 10.21 -4.19 2.03
N ILE A 125 10.18 -4.60 3.30
CA ILE A 125 9.04 -5.34 3.87
C ILE A 125 7.76 -4.49 3.78
N ALA A 126 7.84 -3.21 4.13
CA ALA A 126 6.72 -2.26 4.07
C ALA A 126 6.16 -2.13 2.64
N LYS A 127 7.03 -2.08 1.63
CA LYS A 127 6.60 -2.03 0.23
C LYS A 127 5.69 -3.20 -0.13
N TYR A 128 6.08 -4.43 0.20
CA TYR A 128 5.25 -5.60 -0.10
C TYR A 128 4.01 -5.68 0.80
N LEU A 129 4.20 -5.59 2.12
CA LEU A 129 3.14 -5.83 3.09
C LEU A 129 2.09 -4.71 3.11
N ILE A 130 2.54 -3.46 3.05
CA ILE A 130 1.70 -2.29 3.28
C ILE A 130 1.29 -1.64 1.97
N ASP A 131 2.21 -1.37 1.05
CA ASP A 131 1.84 -0.71 -0.21
C ASP A 131 1.11 -1.68 -1.15
N GLU A 132 1.76 -2.78 -1.51
CA GLU A 132 1.26 -3.72 -2.53
C GLU A 132 0.12 -4.61 -2.04
N TRP A 133 0.05 -4.91 -0.74
CA TRP A 133 -1.00 -5.77 -0.17
C TRP A 133 -2.04 -5.00 0.64
N LEU A 134 -1.76 -4.64 1.91
CA LEU A 134 -2.80 -4.12 2.80
C LEU A 134 -3.39 -2.80 2.32
N GLY A 135 -2.55 -1.85 1.90
CA GLY A 135 -2.98 -0.53 1.43
C GLY A 135 -3.74 -0.59 0.12
N LYS A 136 -3.25 -1.36 -0.86
CA LYS A 136 -3.95 -1.59 -2.13
C LYS A 136 -5.33 -2.20 -1.90
N VAL A 137 -5.41 -3.28 -1.13
CA VAL A 137 -6.65 -4.00 -0.86
C VAL A 137 -7.64 -3.14 -0.05
N ALA A 138 -7.17 -2.43 0.98
CA ALA A 138 -8.02 -1.69 1.90
C ALA A 138 -8.45 -0.30 1.40
N PHE A 139 -7.77 0.29 0.41
CA PHE A 139 -8.07 1.67 -0.02
C PHE A 139 -8.30 1.83 -1.53
N GLU A 140 -7.84 0.91 -2.37
CA GLU A 140 -7.98 1.01 -3.84
C GLU A 140 -8.91 -0.07 -4.38
N GLU A 141 -8.70 -1.32 -3.98
CA GLU A 141 -9.41 -2.49 -4.50
C GLU A 141 -10.47 -3.00 -3.52
N MET A 142 -11.03 -2.10 -2.71
CA MET A 142 -12.00 -2.45 -1.65
C MET A 142 -13.24 -3.17 -2.21
N VAL A 143 -13.74 -2.74 -3.37
CA VAL A 143 -14.91 -3.34 -4.01
C VAL A 143 -14.57 -4.74 -4.51
N GLU A 144 -13.44 -4.88 -5.20
CA GLU A 144 -12.99 -6.14 -5.81
C GLU A 144 -12.70 -7.20 -4.76
N ASN A 145 -12.21 -6.79 -3.60
CA ASN A 145 -11.94 -7.67 -2.46
C ASN A 145 -13.16 -7.81 -1.51
N GLY A 146 -14.32 -7.29 -1.89
CA GLY A 146 -15.59 -7.50 -1.17
C GLY A 146 -15.74 -6.72 0.14
N PHE A 147 -14.92 -5.69 0.39
CA PHE A 147 -15.03 -4.84 1.58
C PHE A 147 -16.18 -3.83 1.49
N CYS A 148 -16.58 -3.41 0.29
CA CYS A 148 -17.67 -2.46 0.09
C CYS A 148 -18.40 -2.66 -1.23
N LYS A 149 -19.60 -2.09 -1.37
CA LYS A 149 -20.35 -2.08 -2.63
C LYS A 149 -20.11 -0.77 -3.38
N VAL A 150 -20.03 -0.83 -4.71
CA VAL A 150 -19.68 0.31 -5.61
C VAL A 150 -20.46 1.59 -5.29
N TYR A 151 -21.77 1.48 -5.07
CA TYR A 151 -22.64 2.65 -4.86
C TYR A 151 -22.42 3.36 -3.51
N GLN A 152 -21.58 2.82 -2.62
CA GLN A 152 -21.36 3.36 -1.28
C GLN A 152 -20.20 4.36 -1.20
N ILE A 153 -19.35 4.45 -2.24
CA ILE A 153 -18.19 5.35 -2.21
C ILE A 153 -18.53 6.64 -2.96
N GLN A 154 -18.78 7.72 -2.22
CA GLN A 154 -18.83 9.07 -2.78
C GLN A 154 -17.42 9.53 -3.19
N SER A 155 -17.32 10.45 -4.15
CA SER A 155 -16.03 11.00 -4.62
C SER A 155 -15.17 11.57 -3.50
N ASN A 156 -15.79 12.22 -2.51
CA ASN A 156 -15.08 12.77 -1.35
C ASN A 156 -14.48 11.68 -0.45
N ALA A 157 -15.19 10.55 -0.29
CA ALA A 157 -14.68 9.41 0.48
C ALA A 157 -13.45 8.78 -0.22
N HIS A 158 -13.46 8.72 -1.55
CA HIS A 158 -12.32 8.22 -2.32
C HIS A 158 -11.05 9.05 -2.10
N GLN A 159 -11.15 10.39 -2.07
CA GLN A 159 -10.00 11.25 -1.76
C GLN A 159 -9.49 11.04 -0.33
N ASN A 160 -10.39 10.85 0.63
CA ASN A 160 -10.02 10.55 2.01
C ASN A 160 -9.29 9.20 2.11
N PHE A 161 -9.76 8.16 1.42
CA PHE A 161 -9.08 6.86 1.38
C PHE A 161 -7.70 6.95 0.73
N LYS A 162 -7.56 7.74 -0.33
CA LYS A 162 -6.25 7.99 -0.96
C LYS A 162 -5.28 8.66 0.02
N LEU A 163 -5.73 9.68 0.76
CA LEU A 163 -4.90 10.32 1.78
C LEU A 163 -4.56 9.34 2.92
N MET A 164 -5.52 8.57 3.41
CA MET A 164 -5.29 7.54 4.42
C MET A 164 -4.25 6.50 3.96
N LYS A 165 -4.31 6.04 2.70
CA LYS A 165 -3.31 5.14 2.11
C LYS A 165 -1.91 5.77 2.13
N ILE A 166 -1.79 7.01 1.66
CA ILE A 166 -0.50 7.73 1.61
C ILE A 166 0.11 7.85 3.00
N VAL A 167 -0.68 8.27 4.00
CA VAL A 167 -0.21 8.42 5.38
C VAL A 167 0.16 7.08 5.98
N LEU A 168 -0.64 6.03 5.76
CA LEU A 168 -0.33 4.69 6.27
C LEU A 168 0.98 4.15 5.66
N ILE A 169 1.17 4.31 4.36
CA ILE A 169 2.42 3.94 3.68
C ILE A 169 3.59 4.72 4.27
N LYS A 170 3.45 6.03 4.45
CA LYS A 170 4.48 6.88 5.03
C LYS A 170 4.92 6.39 6.41
N ILE A 171 3.96 6.14 7.30
CA ILE A 171 4.19 5.63 8.66
C ILE A 171 4.94 4.31 8.63
N PHE A 172 4.45 3.33 7.87
CA PHE A 172 5.05 2.00 7.85
C PHE A 172 6.35 1.91 7.06
N ARG A 173 6.58 2.79 6.08
CA ARG A 173 7.86 2.91 5.38
C ARG A 173 8.93 3.64 6.19
N LEU A 174 8.57 4.18 7.35
CA LEU A 174 9.46 5.00 8.19
C LEU A 174 10.07 6.14 7.37
N ASP A 175 9.22 6.76 6.54
CA ASP A 175 9.62 7.87 5.69
C ASP A 175 9.61 9.17 6.51
N ASP A 176 10.79 9.75 6.71
CA ASP A 176 11.01 10.95 7.53
C ASP A 176 10.67 12.27 6.78
N PHE A 177 10.25 12.27 5.51
CA PHE A 177 9.95 13.51 4.78
C PHE A 177 8.66 14.20 5.26
N GLU A 178 8.72 15.34 5.93
CA GLU A 178 7.51 15.99 6.46
C GLU A 178 6.50 16.42 5.36
N PHE A 179 5.21 16.38 5.69
CA PHE A 179 4.20 17.10 4.90
C PHE A 179 4.41 18.61 5.07
N GLU A 180 4.59 19.32 3.96
CA GLU A 180 4.88 20.76 3.94
C GLU A 180 3.62 21.60 4.19
N GLU A 181 2.44 21.06 3.88
CA GLU A 181 1.18 21.76 4.05
C GLU A 181 0.79 21.84 5.53
N GLN A 182 0.60 23.06 6.05
CA GLN A 182 0.24 23.31 7.45
C GLN A 182 -0.98 22.50 7.93
N VAL A 183 -1.96 22.31 7.04
CA VAL A 183 -3.19 21.56 7.33
C VAL A 183 -2.91 20.07 7.59
N LEU A 184 -1.78 19.54 7.13
CA LEU A 184 -1.36 18.14 7.27
C LEU A 184 -0.35 17.93 8.40
N PHE A 185 0.10 18.98 9.10
CA PHE A 185 1.03 18.86 10.23
C PHE A 185 0.59 17.87 11.34
N PRO A 186 -0.71 17.70 11.65
CA PRO A 186 -1.14 16.64 12.57
C PRO A 186 -0.71 15.23 12.14
N LEU A 187 -0.50 14.98 10.84
CA LEU A 187 -0.04 13.69 10.33
C LEU A 187 1.48 13.49 10.55
N ASN A 188 2.27 14.56 10.56
CA ASN A 188 3.69 14.50 10.96
C ASN A 188 3.81 14.11 12.45
N GLN A 189 2.96 14.71 13.31
CA GLN A 189 2.92 14.34 14.73
C GLN A 189 2.49 12.88 14.95
N LEU A 190 1.54 12.40 14.14
CA LEU A 190 1.13 11.00 14.17
C LEU A 190 2.28 10.07 13.77
N TYR A 191 3.06 10.44 12.74
CA TYR A 191 4.25 9.71 12.32
C TYR A 191 5.25 9.55 13.47
N ASP A 192 5.63 10.66 14.11
CA ASP A 192 6.59 10.65 15.22
C ASP A 192 6.09 9.79 16.39
N LYS A 193 4.80 9.91 16.72
CA LYS A 193 4.15 9.12 17.76
C LYS A 193 4.22 7.61 17.49
N LYS A 194 4.08 7.18 16.23
CA LYS A 194 4.00 5.76 15.86
C LYS A 194 5.34 5.14 15.47
N LYS A 195 6.38 5.93 15.19
CA LYS A 195 7.69 5.45 14.71
C LYS A 195 8.26 4.28 15.53
N ALA A 196 8.26 4.39 16.86
CA ALA A 196 8.78 3.35 17.75
C ALA A 196 7.94 2.06 17.70
N ASP A 197 6.61 2.18 17.63
CA ASP A 197 5.69 1.04 17.55
C ASP A 197 5.85 0.28 16.23
N ILE A 198 6.06 1.00 15.12
CA ILE A 198 6.32 0.41 13.80
C ILE A 198 7.64 -0.36 13.79
N LEU A 199 8.71 0.20 14.39
CA LEU A 199 9.98 -0.51 14.52
C LEU A 199 9.85 -1.79 15.35
N LYS A 200 9.07 -1.73 16.44
CA LYS A 200 8.77 -2.91 17.26
C LYS A 200 7.96 -3.95 16.49
N PHE A 201 6.96 -3.50 15.73
CA PHE A 201 6.13 -4.36 14.87
C PHE A 201 6.99 -5.18 13.90
N TYR A 202 7.91 -4.56 13.16
CA TYR A 202 8.74 -5.30 12.20
C TYR A 202 9.65 -6.32 12.86
N LYS A 203 10.28 -5.97 14.00
CA LYS A 203 11.10 -6.91 14.78
C LYS A 203 10.26 -8.12 15.21
N THR A 204 9.11 -7.88 15.84
CA THR A 204 8.22 -8.96 16.26
C THR A 204 7.72 -9.81 15.09
N LEU A 205 7.43 -9.18 13.94
CA LEU A 205 6.98 -9.89 12.75
C LEU A 205 8.04 -10.85 12.21
N VAL A 206 9.29 -10.39 12.09
CA VAL A 206 10.45 -11.18 11.65
C VAL A 206 10.76 -12.32 12.62
N ASP A 207 10.65 -12.08 13.93
CA ASP A 207 10.91 -13.10 14.95
C ASP A 207 9.82 -14.18 14.97
N SER A 208 8.55 -13.80 14.76
CA SER A 208 7.41 -14.73 14.76
C SER A 208 7.46 -15.81 13.68
N ALA A 209 8.28 -15.63 12.64
CA ALA A 209 8.48 -16.62 11.59
C ALA A 209 9.40 -17.79 12.01
N SER A 210 10.19 -17.61 13.09
CA SER A 210 11.23 -18.57 13.50
C SER A 210 10.73 -19.65 14.47
N GLU A 211 9.59 -19.44 15.15
CA GLU A 211 9.20 -20.21 16.34
C GLU A 211 8.65 -21.63 16.06
N LYS A 212 8.46 -22.05 14.81
CA LYS A 212 7.74 -23.31 14.49
C LYS A 212 8.59 -24.58 14.31
N HIS A 213 9.92 -24.52 14.31
CA HIS A 213 10.73 -25.74 14.18
C HIS A 213 11.08 -26.44 15.51
N SER A 214 10.77 -25.82 16.66
CA SER A 214 11.24 -26.34 17.96
C SER A 214 10.23 -27.23 18.70
N LYS A 215 8.99 -27.38 18.22
CA LYS A 215 7.92 -28.13 18.93
C LYS A 215 7.49 -29.45 18.28
N SER A 216 8.22 -29.94 17.27
CA SER A 216 7.92 -31.21 16.58
C SER A 216 8.84 -32.38 16.98
N SER A 217 9.67 -32.22 18.02
CA SER A 217 10.68 -33.21 18.43
C SER A 217 10.48 -33.73 19.86
N GLN A 218 9.25 -33.70 20.38
CA GLN A 218 8.89 -34.35 21.65
C GLN A 218 7.69 -35.27 21.46
#